data_AF-A0A7W1B1G5-F1
#
_entry.id   AF-A0A7W1B1G5-F1
#
_cell.length_a   1.000
_cell.length_b   1.000
_cell.length_c   1.000
_cell.angle_alpha   90.00
_cell.angle_beta   90.00
_cell.angle_gamma   90.00
#
_symmetry.space_group_name_H-M   'P 1'
#
loop_
_entity.id
_entity.type
_entity.pdbx_description
1 polymer ?
#
loop_
_entity_poly.entity_id
_entity_poly.type
_entity_poly.pdbx_seq_one_letter_code
_entity_poly.pdbx_strand_id
1 'polypeptide(L)'
;MNDDDDVRTQAQDDHERLREALGAYLLGHLDAQSADGVTEDAVRVHLAGCARCRTELAELQPVASALAGLRRRALPGGPLPAELGAWLDAAVSVEAGHRRRSRLTHAVTSLVAAAALLFVAVVGVRWSTPRS
;
A
#
# COMPACT_ATOMS: atom_id res chain seq x y z
N MET A 1 7.28 13.11 -30.95
CA MET A 1 5.80 13.17 -30.97
C MET A 1 5.29 12.10 -30.00
N ASN A 2 5.61 12.26 -28.71
CA ASN A 2 5.24 11.33 -27.64
C ASN A 2 5.28 11.99 -26.25
N ASP A 3 6.04 13.08 -26.07
CA ASP A 3 6.15 13.77 -24.77
C ASP A 3 4.90 14.57 -24.35
N ASP A 4 4.18 15.19 -25.29
CA ASP A 4 3.00 16.01 -24.96
C ASP A 4 1.78 15.20 -24.49
N ASP A 5 1.66 13.94 -24.93
CA ASP A 5 0.59 13.04 -24.51
C ASP A 5 0.85 12.46 -23.11
N ASP A 6 2.11 12.19 -22.77
CA ASP A 6 2.51 11.74 -21.42
C ASP A 6 2.23 12.81 -20.37
N VAL A 7 2.57 14.08 -20.65
CA VAL A 7 2.31 15.20 -19.73
C VAL A 7 0.81 15.42 -19.50
N ARG A 8 -0.01 15.29 -20.55
CA ARG A 8 -1.47 15.43 -20.41
C ARG A 8 -2.07 14.31 -19.57
N THR A 9 -1.59 13.08 -19.76
CA THR A 9 -2.03 11.91 -19.00
C THR A 9 -1.68 12.06 -17.52
N GLN A 10 -0.44 12.48 -17.22
CA GLN A 10 -0.01 12.75 -15.84
C GLN A 10 -0.88 13.80 -15.15
N ALA A 11 -1.19 14.90 -15.83
CA ALA A 11 -2.05 15.96 -15.28
C ALA A 11 -3.49 15.47 -15.01
N GLN A 12 -4.01 14.55 -15.83
CA GLN A 12 -5.32 13.94 -15.62
C GLN A 12 -5.30 12.97 -14.45
N ASP A 13 -4.26 12.15 -14.33
CA ASP A 13 -4.08 11.23 -13.21
C ASP A 13 -3.94 11.98 -11.89
N ASP A 14 -3.16 13.07 -11.85
CA ASP A 14 -3.01 13.93 -10.68
C ASP A 14 -4.33 14.60 -10.29
N HIS A 15 -5.11 15.06 -11.28
CA HIS A 15 -6.45 15.59 -11.03
C HIS A 15 -7.35 14.55 -10.39
N GLU A 16 -7.37 13.32 -10.92
CA GLU A 16 -8.21 12.25 -10.40
C GLU A 16 -7.82 11.86 -8.97
N ARG A 17 -6.53 11.73 -8.69
CA ARG A 17 -6.02 11.47 -7.33
C ARG A 17 -6.41 12.55 -6.34
N LEU A 18 -6.35 13.82 -6.74
CA LEU A 18 -6.78 14.94 -5.90
C LEU A 18 -8.31 14.97 -5.69
N ARG A 19 -9.08 14.55 -6.70
CA ARG A 19 -10.53 14.43 -6.64
C ARG A 19 -10.96 13.31 -5.68
N GLU A 20 -10.32 12.14 -5.77
CA GLU A 20 -10.55 11.02 -4.85
C GLU A 20 -10.23 11.39 -3.39
N ALA A 21 -9.20 12.22 -3.19
CA ALA A 21 -8.80 12.69 -1.86
C ALA A 21 -9.80 13.66 -1.19
N LEU A 22 -10.79 14.22 -1.91
CA LEU A 22 -11.75 15.19 -1.36
C LEU A 22 -12.56 14.61 -0.18
N GLY A 23 -12.87 13.31 -0.22
CA GLY A 23 -13.59 12.64 0.88
C GLY A 23 -12.76 12.59 2.16
N ALA A 24 -11.49 12.16 2.06
CA ALA A 24 -10.57 12.14 3.19
C ALA A 24 -10.26 13.55 3.71
N TYR A 25 -10.14 14.53 2.81
CA TYR A 25 -9.99 15.95 3.16
C TYR A 25 -11.15 16.46 4.03
N LEU A 26 -12.40 16.22 3.63
CA LEU A 26 -13.58 16.66 4.38
C LEU A 26 -13.72 16.01 5.76
N LEU A 27 -13.26 14.77 5.89
CA LEU A 27 -13.32 14.02 7.14
C LEU A 27 -12.14 14.32 8.08
N GLY A 28 -11.10 14.99 7.58
CA GLY A 28 -9.88 15.29 8.32
C GLY A 28 -8.93 14.09 8.45
N HIS A 29 -8.92 13.20 7.45
CA HIS A 29 -8.16 11.94 7.44
C HIS A 29 -7.02 11.91 6.42
N LEU A 30 -6.63 13.05 5.84
CA LEU A 30 -5.38 13.15 5.09
C LEU A 30 -4.21 13.15 6.08
N ASP A 31 -3.65 11.98 6.33
CA ASP A 31 -2.42 11.85 7.11
C ASP A 31 -1.20 11.97 6.19
N ALA A 32 -0.08 12.46 6.74
CA ALA A 32 1.18 12.58 5.99
C ALA A 32 1.78 11.21 5.58
N GLN A 33 1.18 10.10 6.04
CA GLN A 33 1.59 8.73 5.74
C GLN A 33 0.64 8.02 4.77
N SER A 34 -0.36 8.71 4.23
CA SER A 34 -1.29 8.14 3.26
C SER A 34 -0.49 7.64 2.06
N ALA A 35 -0.73 6.38 1.67
CA ALA A 35 0.01 5.69 0.61
C ALA A 35 -0.06 6.44 -0.74
N ASP A 36 -1.06 7.29 -0.90
CA ASP A 36 -1.35 8.01 -2.13
C ASP A 36 -0.57 9.33 -2.25
N GLY A 37 0.15 9.76 -1.20
CA GLY A 37 1.06 10.92 -1.24
C GLY A 37 0.37 12.29 -1.34
N VAL A 38 -0.96 12.35 -1.18
CA VAL A 38 -1.75 13.58 -1.29
C VAL A 38 -1.79 14.30 0.05
N THR A 39 -1.42 15.57 0.07
CA THR A 39 -1.44 16.40 1.29
C THR A 39 -2.65 17.32 1.33
N GLU A 40 -3.02 17.79 2.53
CA GLU A 40 -4.08 18.79 2.70
C GLU A 40 -3.81 20.07 1.90
N ASP A 41 -2.54 20.51 1.87
CA ASP A 41 -2.14 21.71 1.13
C ASP A 41 -2.28 21.52 -0.39
N ALA A 42 -1.91 20.35 -0.91
CA ALA A 42 -2.10 20.01 -2.33
C ALA A 42 -3.59 20.07 -2.73
N VAL A 43 -4.48 19.52 -1.89
CA VAL A 43 -5.93 19.61 -2.12
C VAL A 43 -6.41 21.05 -2.07
N ARG A 44 -5.94 21.86 -1.12
CA ARG A 44 -6.31 23.28 -1.01
C ARG A 44 -5.89 24.10 -2.24
N VAL A 45 -4.66 23.88 -2.73
CA VAL A 45 -4.15 24.50 -3.95
C VAL A 45 -4.99 24.09 -5.16
N HIS A 46 -5.31 22.79 -5.28
CA HIS A 46 -6.17 22.29 -6.36
C HIS A 46 -7.57 22.92 -6.33
N LEU A 47 -8.19 22.99 -5.15
CA LEU A 47 -9.49 23.61 -4.96
C LEU A 47 -9.49 25.11 -5.27
N ALA A 48 -8.36 25.82 -5.13
CA ALA A 48 -8.24 27.20 -5.57
C ALA A 48 -8.38 27.31 -7.11
N GLY A 49 -7.85 26.34 -7.86
CA GLY A 49 -7.86 26.34 -9.32
C GLY A 49 -9.07 25.65 -9.98
N CYS A 50 -9.68 24.64 -9.34
CA CYS A 50 -10.67 23.77 -10.00
C CYS A 50 -12.10 24.00 -9.49
N ALA A 51 -12.94 24.65 -10.33
CA ALA A 51 -14.35 24.91 -10.01
C ALA A 51 -15.20 23.62 -9.89
N ARG A 52 -14.89 22.60 -10.68
CA ARG A 52 -15.58 21.31 -10.64
C ARG A 52 -15.37 20.63 -9.29
N CYS A 53 -14.12 20.50 -8.85
CA CYS A 53 -13.80 19.88 -7.57
C CYS A 53 -14.34 20.68 -6.37
N ARG A 54 -14.43 22.02 -6.47
CA ARG A 54 -15.14 22.82 -5.45
C ARG A 54 -16.64 22.50 -5.37
N THR A 55 -17.28 22.27 -6.51
CA THR A 55 -18.69 21.90 -6.59
C THR A 55 -18.91 20.52 -5.97
N GLU A 56 -18.08 19.55 -6.36
CA GLU A 56 -18.09 18.19 -5.81
C GLU A 56 -17.83 18.19 -4.29
N LEU A 57 -16.87 18.99 -3.81
CA LEU A 57 -16.64 19.18 -2.38
C LEU A 57 -17.89 19.71 -1.66
N ALA A 58 -18.58 20.69 -2.24
CA ALA A 58 -19.81 21.24 -1.68
C ALA A 58 -20.96 20.21 -1.65
N GLU A 59 -21.05 19.33 -2.66
CA GLU A 59 -22.01 18.23 -2.70
C GLU A 59 -21.72 17.16 -1.65
N LEU A 60 -20.44 16.90 -1.34
CA LEU A 60 -20.01 15.93 -0.33
C LEU A 60 -20.11 16.48 1.12
N GLN A 61 -20.05 17.80 1.31
CA GLN A 61 -20.07 18.46 2.62
C GLN A 61 -21.22 18.00 3.55
N PRO A 62 -22.48 17.86 3.10
CA PRO A 62 -23.58 17.41 3.96
C PRO A 62 -23.37 15.97 4.47
N VAL A 63 -22.84 15.08 3.62
CA VAL A 63 -22.55 13.68 3.98
C VAL A 63 -21.44 13.62 5.01
N ALA A 64 -20.35 14.37 4.79
CA ALA A 64 -19.26 14.48 5.75
C ALA A 64 -19.72 15.02 7.11
N SER A 65 -20.60 16.02 7.12
CA SER A 65 -21.20 16.57 8.35
C SER A 65 -22.05 15.54 9.10
N ALA A 66 -22.87 14.76 8.38
CA ALA A 66 -23.68 13.69 8.96
C ALA A 66 -22.79 12.60 9.59
N LEU A 67 -21.74 12.17 8.88
CA LEU A 67 -20.74 11.21 9.36
C LEU A 67 -19.99 11.73 10.61
N ALA A 68 -19.55 12.98 10.60
CA ALA A 68 -18.93 13.60 11.77
C ALA A 68 -19.90 13.64 12.98
N GLY A 69 -21.20 13.85 12.72
CA GLY A 69 -22.24 13.74 13.73
C GLY A 69 -22.42 12.33 14.30
N LEU A 70 -22.25 11.28 13.49
CA LEU A 70 -22.23 9.88 13.95
C LEU A 70 -20.98 9.58 14.78
N ARG A 71 -19.81 10.11 14.42
CA ARG A 71 -18.60 9.94 15.24
C ARG A 71 -18.74 10.57 16.63
N ARG A 72 -19.35 11.77 16.71
CA ARG A 72 -19.57 12.48 17.98
C ARG A 72 -20.63 11.83 18.86
N ARG A 73 -21.69 11.30 18.26
CA ARG A 73 -22.64 10.43 18.95
C ARG A 73 -21.97 9.09 19.10
N ALA A 74 -21.09 8.94 20.10
CA ALA A 74 -20.34 7.72 20.38
C ALA A 74 -21.18 6.52 19.97
N LEU A 75 -20.83 5.89 18.84
CA LEU A 75 -21.41 4.60 18.48
C LEU A 75 -21.16 3.78 19.74
N PRO A 76 -22.20 3.23 20.41
CA PRO A 76 -21.98 2.48 21.63
C PRO A 76 -21.00 1.37 21.24
N GLY A 77 -19.75 1.57 21.62
CA GLY A 77 -18.70 0.57 21.55
C GLY A 77 -19.12 -0.44 22.57
N GLY A 78 -20.05 -1.32 22.19
CA GLY A 78 -20.31 -2.52 22.94
C GLY A 78 -18.97 -3.22 23.16
N PRO A 79 -18.84 -3.98 24.26
CA PRO A 79 -17.64 -4.77 24.45
C PRO A 79 -17.37 -5.54 23.16
N LEU A 80 -16.16 -5.41 22.63
CA LEU A 80 -15.73 -6.25 21.52
C LEU A 80 -15.97 -7.71 21.94
N PRO A 81 -16.38 -8.60 21.02
CA PRO A 81 -16.54 -10.02 21.34
C PRO A 81 -15.27 -10.53 22.03
N ALA A 82 -15.41 -11.23 23.16
CA ALA A 82 -14.27 -11.68 23.97
C ALA A 82 -13.28 -12.54 23.16
N GLU A 83 -13.77 -13.21 22.12
CA GLU A 83 -13.01 -14.08 21.22
C GLU A 83 -12.23 -13.30 20.15
N LEU A 84 -12.52 -12.01 19.94
CA LEU A 84 -11.90 -11.22 18.86
C LEU A 84 -10.39 -11.12 19.02
N GLY A 85 -9.90 -10.98 20.26
CA GLY A 85 -8.47 -10.98 20.55
C GLY A 85 -7.81 -12.31 20.16
N ALA A 86 -8.40 -13.43 20.59
CA ALA A 86 -7.90 -14.77 20.25
C ALA A 86 -7.94 -15.04 18.74
N TRP A 87 -8.97 -14.55 18.04
CA TRP A 87 -9.07 -14.67 16.59
C TRP A 87 -8.00 -13.83 15.86
N LEU A 88 -7.77 -12.59 16.30
CA LEU A 88 -6.70 -11.73 15.77
C LEU A 88 -5.33 -12.35 15.98
N ASP A 89 -5.04 -12.84 17.19
CA ASP A 89 -3.77 -13.48 17.51
C ASP A 89 -3.55 -14.74 16.66
N ALA A 90 -4.59 -15.54 16.45
CA ALA A 90 -4.54 -16.70 15.57
C ALA A 90 -4.25 -16.29 14.12
N ALA A 91 -4.94 -15.28 13.60
CA ALA A 91 -4.74 -14.78 12.24
C ALA A 91 -3.32 -14.25 12.02
N VAL A 92 -2.79 -13.45 12.96
CA VAL A 92 -1.42 -12.92 12.91
C VAL A 92 -0.39 -14.05 13.01
N SER A 93 -0.63 -15.05 13.86
CA SER A 93 0.25 -16.20 14.03
C SER A 93 0.33 -17.06 12.77
N VAL A 94 -0.80 -17.24 12.07
CA VAL A 94 -0.86 -17.94 10.79
C VAL A 94 -0.02 -17.22 9.73
N GLU A 95 -0.17 -15.89 9.61
CA GLU A 95 0.61 -15.07 8.66
C GLU A 95 2.12 -15.10 8.99
N ALA A 96 2.49 -14.99 10.26
CA ALA A 96 3.88 -15.09 10.71
C ALA A 96 4.48 -16.47 10.41
N GLY A 97 3.71 -17.54 10.57
CA GLY A 97 4.09 -18.90 10.23
C GLY A 97 4.37 -19.08 8.73
N HIS A 98 3.52 -18.52 7.87
CA HIS A 98 3.72 -18.55 6.41
C HIS A 98 5.01 -17.82 6.00
N ARG A 99 5.27 -16.63 6.56
CA ARG A 99 6.50 -15.87 6.29
C ARG A 99 7.75 -16.62 6.76
N ARG A 100 7.71 -17.24 7.95
CA ARG A 100 8.82 -18.04 8.46
C ARG A 100 9.09 -19.25 7.57
N ARG A 101 8.04 -19.93 7.11
CA ARG A 101 8.15 -21.09 6.22
C ARG A 101 8.73 -20.70 4.86
N SER A 102 8.30 -19.58 4.29
CA SER A 102 8.86 -19.04 3.04
C SER A 102 10.35 -18.67 3.16
N ARG A 103 10.76 -18.01 4.27
CA ARG A 103 12.17 -17.71 4.52
C ARG A 103 13.03 -18.97 4.64
N LEU A 104 12.52 -19.99 5.34
CA LEU A 104 13.21 -21.26 5.49
C LEU A 104 13.33 -22.02 4.17
N THR A 105 12.28 -22.04 3.34
CA THR A 105 12.37 -22.67 2.01
C THR A 105 13.37 -21.93 1.13
N HIS A 106 13.38 -20.59 1.13
CA HIS A 106 14.36 -19.80 0.38
C HIS A 106 15.80 -20.04 0.85
N ALA A 107 16.03 -20.14 2.15
CA ALA A 107 17.34 -20.44 2.72
C ALA A 107 17.83 -21.86 2.36
N VAL A 108 16.94 -22.86 2.36
CA VAL A 108 17.29 -24.21 1.94
C VAL A 108 17.58 -24.27 0.44
N THR A 109 16.75 -23.63 -0.39
CA THR A 109 16.97 -23.60 -1.84
C THR A 109 18.25 -22.88 -2.22
N SER A 110 18.63 -21.80 -1.53
CA SER A 110 19.87 -21.09 -1.81
C SER A 110 21.10 -21.93 -1.45
N LEU A 111 21.03 -22.69 -0.36
CA LEU A 111 22.13 -23.57 0.07
C LEU A 111 22.32 -24.75 -0.88
N VAL A 112 21.23 -25.33 -1.38
CA VAL A 112 21.27 -26.37 -2.43
C VAL A 112 21.82 -25.83 -3.74
N ALA A 113 21.40 -24.64 -4.17
CA ALA A 113 21.91 -24.00 -5.38
C ALA A 113 23.41 -23.70 -5.28
N ALA A 114 23.88 -23.18 -4.13
CA ALA A 114 25.30 -22.94 -3.88
C ALA A 114 26.12 -24.24 -3.91
N ALA A 115 25.62 -25.31 -3.30
CA ALA A 115 26.26 -26.62 -3.33
C ALA A 115 26.34 -27.20 -4.75
N ALA A 116 25.29 -27.04 -5.56
CA ALA A 116 25.28 -27.47 -6.96
C ALA A 116 26.31 -26.71 -7.81
N LEU A 117 26.44 -25.39 -7.63
CA LEU A 117 27.46 -24.58 -8.31
C LEU A 117 28.88 -25.03 -7.94
N LEU A 118 29.14 -25.29 -6.65
CA LEU A 118 30.42 -25.82 -6.18
C LEU A 118 30.72 -27.20 -6.77
N PHE A 119 29.72 -28.08 -6.84
CA PHE A 119 29.87 -29.41 -7.44
C PHE A 119 30.22 -29.31 -8.93
N VAL A 120 29.53 -28.45 -9.69
CA VAL A 120 29.84 -28.19 -11.10
C VAL A 120 31.25 -27.62 -11.27
N ALA A 121 31.67 -26.69 -10.41
CA ALA A 121 33.03 -26.13 -10.46
C ALA A 121 34.10 -27.20 -10.17
N VAL A 122 33.92 -28.04 -9.15
CA VAL A 122 34.86 -29.12 -8.81
C VAL A 122 34.92 -30.18 -9.90
N VAL A 123 33.78 -30.60 -10.45
CA VAL A 123 33.73 -31.58 -11.55
C VAL A 123 34.32 -31.00 -12.83
N GLY A 124 34.03 -29.73 -13.14
CA GLY A 124 34.57 -29.02 -14.30
C GLY A 124 36.10 -28.88 -14.24
N VAL A 125 36.64 -28.47 -13.09
CA VAL A 125 38.10 -28.37 -12.85
C VAL A 125 38.79 -29.73 -12.93
N ARG A 126 38.12 -30.80 -12.49
CA ARG A 126 38.65 -32.17 -12.55
C ARG A 126 38.67 -32.74 -13.97
N TRP A 127 37.79 -32.27 -14.86
CA TRP A 127 37.81 -32.64 -16.28
C TRP A 127 38.84 -31.84 -17.09
N SER A 128 39.26 -30.66 -16.63
CA SER A 128 40.21 -29.79 -17.33
C SER A 128 41.68 -30.06 -17.03
N THR A 129 42.03 -31.11 -16.28
CA THR A 129 43.43 -31.53 -16.09
C THR A 129 43.74 -32.76 -16.97
N PRO A 130 44.05 -32.60 -18.26
CA PRO A 130 44.70 -33.66 -19.03
C PRO A 130 46.12 -33.87 -18.49
N ARG A 131 46.42 -35.13 -18.14
CA ARG A 131 47.75 -35.63 -17.76
C ARG A 131 48.77 -35.30 -18.85
N SER A 132 49.82 -34.57 -18.50
CA SER A 132 51.11 -34.55 -19.21
C SER A 132 52.07 -35.50 -18.52
#